data_AF-A0A662M8V0-F1
#
_entry.id   AF-A0A662M8V0-F1
#
_cell.length_a   1.000
_cell.length_b   1.000
_cell.length_c   1.000
_cell.angle_alpha   90.00
_cell.angle_beta   90.00
_cell.angle_gamma   90.00
#
_symmetry.space_group_name_H-M   'P 1'
#
loop_
_entity.id
_entity.type
_entity.pdbx_description
1 polymer ?
#
loop_
_entity_poly.entity_id
_entity_poly.type
_entity_poly.pdbx_seq_one_letter_code
_entity_poly.pdbx_strand_id
1 'polypeptide(L)' 'ANQLMQKFVAHELLSEITGQARNRRFRYDAYIDLFTEGAQV' A
#
# COMPACT_ATOMS: atom_id res chain seq x y z
N ALA A 1 13.52 -4.03 9.57
CA ALA A 1 12.67 -3.24 8.66
C ALA A 1 11.15 -3.48 8.83
N ASN A 2 10.69 -4.43 9.67
CA ASN A 2 9.27 -4.82 9.68
C ASN A 2 8.33 -3.91 10.50
N GLN A 3 8.79 -3.31 11.60
CA GLN A 3 7.90 -2.53 12.48
C GLN A 3 7.40 -1.24 11.84
N LEU A 4 8.23 -0.54 11.06
CA LEU A 4 7.82 0.70 10.40
C LEU A 4 6.72 0.43 9.36
N MET A 5 6.89 -0.61 8.53
CA MET A 5 5.88 -1.01 7.55
C MET A 5 4.58 -1.46 8.24
N GLN A 6 4.66 -2.17 9.37
CA GLN A 6 3.47 -2.54 10.15
C GLN A 6 2.72 -1.31 10.68
N LYS A 7 3.44 -0.26 11.12
CA LYS A 7 2.80 0.99 11.54
C LYS A 7 2.09 1.68 10.37
N PHE A 8 2.69 1.70 9.18
CA PHE A 8 2.05 2.28 8.01
C PHE A 8 0.80 1.52 7.58
N VAL A 9 0.82 0.18 7.65
CA VAL A 9 -0.39 -0.63 7.40
C VAL A 9 -1.45 -0.40 8.49
N ALA A 10 -1.04 -0.32 9.75
CA ALA A 10 -1.96 -0.09 10.87
C ALA A 10 -2.63 1.31 10.84
N HIS A 11 -1.96 2.29 10.24
CA HIS A 11 -2.50 3.63 9.98
C HIS A 11 -3.16 3.76 8.61
N GLU A 12 -3.40 2.65 7.90
CA GLU A 12 -4.06 2.60 6.59
C GLU A 12 -3.35 3.44 5.51
N LEU A 13 -2.06 3.75 5.71
CA LEU A 13 -1.24 4.48 4.74
C LEU A 13 -0.76 3.57 3.60
N LEU A 14 -0.59 2.28 3.90
CA LEU A 14 -0.12 1.29 2.94
C LEU A 14 -0.94 0.00 3.07
N SER A 15 -1.24 -0.62 1.94
CA SER A 15 -1.93 -1.91 1.88
C SER A 15 -0.95 -3.02 1.50
N GLU A 16 -0.86 -4.08 2.29
CA GLU A 16 -0.03 -5.24 1.92
C GLU A 16 -0.70 -5.99 0.77
N ILE A 17 -0.04 -6.05 -0.39
CA ILE A 17 -0.58 -6.71 -1.60
C ILE A 17 -0.25 -8.21 -1.60
N THR A 18 0.87 -8.58 -1.00
CA THR A 18 1.39 -9.95 -1.03
C THR A 18 1.40 -10.53 0.37
N GLY A 19 0.58 -11.54 0.65
CA GLY A 19 0.56 -12.23 1.95
C GLY A 19 1.72 -13.21 2.21
N GLN A 20 2.87 -13.03 1.55
CA GLN A 20 4.04 -13.89 1.71
C GLN A 20 5.01 -13.28 2.72
N ALA A 21 5.50 -14.08 3.68
CA ALA A 21 6.37 -13.58 4.76
C ALA A 21 7.72 -13.01 4.28
N ARG A 22 8.16 -13.36 3.06
CA ARG A 22 9.36 -12.83 2.40
C ARG A 22 8.98 -12.05 1.14
N ASN A 23 9.74 -10.99 0.86
CA ASN A 23 9.52 -10.10 -0.30
C ASN A 23 8.13 -9.44 -0.33
N ARG A 24 7.65 -9.00 0.85
CA ARG A 24 6.37 -8.29 0.98
C ARG A 24 6.35 -7.02 0.14
N ARG A 25 5.29 -6.85 -0.62
CA ARG A 25 4.98 -5.66 -1.41
C ARG A 25 3.82 -4.93 -0.76
N PHE A 26 3.98 -3.62 -0.67
CA PHE A 26 2.97 -2.71 -0.11
C PHE A 26 2.56 -1.73 -1.20
N ARG A 27 1.26 -1.47 -1.30
CA ARG A 27 0.66 -0.47 -2.18
C ARG A 27 0.42 0.80 -1.39
N TYR A 28 0.64 1.95 -2.02
CA TYR A 28 0.14 3.21 -1.50
C TYR A 28 -1.09 3.62 -2.30
N ASP A 29 -2.26 3.17 -1.86
CA ASP A 29 -3.51 3.34 -2.60
C ASP A 29 -3.87 4.82 -2.76
N ALA A 30 -3.81 5.61 -1.69
CA ALA A 30 -4.10 7.03 -1.75
C ALA A 30 -3.20 7.81 -2.72
N TYR A 31 -1.94 7.40 -2.89
CA TYR A 31 -1.06 8.00 -3.89
C TYR A 31 -1.47 7.59 -5.32
N ILE A 32 -1.80 6.31 -5.53
CA ILE A 32 -2.24 5.83 -6.84
C ILE A 32 -3.53 6.53 -7.26
N ASP A 33 -4.48 6.66 -6.33
CA ASP A 33 -5.78 7.29 -6.56
C ASP A 33 -5.68 8.72 -7.11
N LEU A 34 -4.66 9.49 -6.70
CA LEU A 34 -4.38 10.83 -7.25
C LEU A 34 -4.16 10.82 -8.77
N PHE A 35 -3.73 9.70 -9.33
CA PHE A 35 -3.48 9.54 -10.76
C PHE A 35 -4.56 8.72 -11.46
N THR A 36 -5.49 8.10 -10.71
CA THR A 36 -6.59 7.30 -11.24
C THR A 36 -7.86 8.13 -11.47
N GLU A 37 -7.98 9.33 -10.88
CA GLU A 37 -9.16 10.21 -10.96
C GLU A 37 -9.51 10.67 -12.40
N GLY A 38 -8.59 10.51 -13.36
CA GLY A 38 -8.80 10.77 -14.79
C GLY A 38 -9.10 9.54 -15.66
N ALA A 39 -9.08 8.32 -15.10
CA ALA A 39 -9.41 7.09 -15.84
C ALA A 39 -10.94 6.90 -15.90
N GLN A 40 -11.63 7.82 -16.58
CA GLN A 40 -13.00 7.60 -17.01
C GLN A 40 -12.98 6.59 -18.16
N VAL A 41 -13.55 5.40 -17.93
CA VAL A 41 -13.89 4.41 -18.97
C VAL A 41 -15.28 4.72 -19.50
#